data_AF-A0A1H4X737-F1
#
_entry.id   AF-A0A1H4X737-F1
#
_cell.length_a   1.000
_cell.length_b   1.000
_cell.length_c   1.000
_cell.angle_alpha   90.00
_cell.angle_beta   90.00
_cell.angle_gamma   90.00
#
_symmetry.space_group_name_H-M   'P 1'
#
loop_
_entity.id
_entity.type
_entity.pdbx_description
1 polymer ?
#
loop_
_entity_poly.entity_id
_entity_poly.type
_entity_poly.pdbx_seq_one_letter_code
_entity_poly.pdbx_strand_id
1 'polypeptide(L)'
;MTFTVRPDQGEPSDFDLGDILCEGESGAAGSAGHVPDQGMMIYLSVPLLLDSLRPLLAGESKTASFVGTDSSFRLDFRRDRKGVVSVSANGTVLGKCGTDELVDAVLAPAVELERELLSHLPAGGGAGRDLASSLERFRAAST
;
A
#
# COMPACT_ATOMS: atom_id res chain seq x y z
N MET A 1 -4.19 6.41 4.06
CA MET A 1 -3.04 5.59 4.50
C MET A 1 -1.80 6.47 4.49
N THR A 2 -0.71 6.01 5.11
CA THR A 2 0.59 6.70 5.10
C THR A 2 1.67 5.67 4.78
N PHE A 3 2.58 6.02 3.87
CA PHE A 3 3.75 5.21 3.53
C PHE A 3 5.00 6.00 3.92
N THR A 4 5.95 5.34 4.56
CA THR A 4 7.18 5.99 5.03
C THR A 4 8.38 5.10 4.76
N VAL A 5 9.51 5.70 4.39
CA VAL A 5 10.81 5.01 4.30
C VAL A 5 11.52 5.17 5.63
N ARG A 6 12.12 4.10 6.16
CA ARG A 6 12.87 4.17 7.42
C ARG A 6 14.18 4.95 7.21
N PRO A 7 14.59 5.78 8.18
CA PRO A 7 15.89 6.45 8.09
C PRO A 7 17.05 5.49 8.36
N ASP A 8 18.27 5.96 8.10
CA ASP A 8 19.54 5.34 8.54
C ASP A 8 19.80 3.90 8.01
N GLN A 9 19.33 3.61 6.79
CA GLN A 9 19.49 2.30 6.14
C GLN A 9 20.75 2.17 5.27
N GLY A 10 21.53 3.23 5.13
CA GLY A 10 22.71 3.30 4.26
C GLY A 10 22.44 4.07 2.98
N GLU A 11 23.05 3.64 1.87
CA GLU A 11 22.79 4.23 0.55
C GLU A 11 21.40 3.82 0.06
N PRO A 12 20.57 4.76 -0.44
CA PRO A 12 19.23 4.45 -0.93
C PRO A 12 19.23 3.36 -2.00
N SER A 13 18.30 2.42 -1.89
CA SER A 13 18.22 1.26 -2.76
C SER A 13 16.77 0.85 -3.06
N ASP A 14 16.59 0.03 -4.11
CA ASP A 14 15.29 -0.59 -4.43
C ASP A 14 14.73 -1.47 -3.29
N PHE A 15 15.54 -1.79 -2.29
CA PHE A 15 15.22 -2.69 -1.17
C PHE A 15 15.04 -1.95 0.16
N ASP A 16 15.00 -0.62 0.16
CA ASP A 16 14.85 0.14 1.39
C ASP A 16 13.57 -0.27 2.13
N LEU A 17 13.73 -0.36 3.44
CA LEU A 17 12.66 -0.76 4.33
C LEU A 17 11.82 0.45 4.70
N GLY A 18 10.57 0.21 4.99
CA GLY A 18 9.61 1.24 5.33
C GLY A 18 8.39 0.67 6.00
N ASP A 19 7.43 1.55 6.23
CA ASP A 19 6.23 1.23 6.96
C ASP A 19 4.98 1.75 6.26
N ILE A 20 3.90 0.97 6.42
CA ILE A 20 2.55 1.35 6.03
C ILE A 20 1.73 1.52 7.31
N LEU A 21 1.03 2.65 7.41
CA LEU A 21 0.00 2.91 8.42
C LEU A 21 -1.36 3.03 7.73
N CYS A 22 -2.31 2.22 8.19
CA CYS A 22 -3.72 2.28 7.79
C CYS A 22 -4.57 2.70 8.98
N GLU A 23 -5.29 3.80 8.84
CA GLU A 23 -6.19 4.35 9.86
C GLU A 23 -7.62 4.32 9.37
N GLY A 24 -8.55 4.04 10.28
CA GLY A 24 -9.98 4.10 10.05
C GLY A 24 -10.73 4.44 11.34
N GLU A 25 -12.04 4.60 11.24
CA GLU A 25 -12.91 5.01 12.35
C GLU A 25 -12.85 4.08 13.59
N SER A 26 -12.47 2.82 13.42
CA SER A 26 -12.39 1.81 14.48
C SER A 26 -10.97 1.58 15.00
N GLY A 27 -9.96 2.27 14.45
CA GLY A 27 -8.58 2.19 14.90
C GLY A 27 -7.56 2.29 13.79
N ALA A 28 -6.31 2.02 14.13
CA ALA A 28 -5.18 2.05 13.22
C ALA A 28 -4.39 0.73 13.27
N ALA A 29 -3.81 0.35 12.14
CA ALA A 29 -2.84 -0.74 12.04
C ALA A 29 -1.63 -0.28 11.24
N GLY A 30 -0.46 -0.40 11.85
CA GLY A 30 0.83 -0.14 11.21
C GLY A 30 1.68 -1.40 11.13
N SER A 31 2.64 -1.39 10.22
CA SER A 31 3.68 -2.42 10.11
C SER A 31 4.83 -2.27 11.11
N ALA A 32 4.98 -1.09 11.71
CA ALA A 32 6.01 -0.80 12.70
C ALA A 32 5.63 -1.31 14.10
N GLY A 33 6.64 -1.54 14.96
CA GLY A 33 6.45 -1.86 16.37
C GLY A 33 6.07 -3.31 16.68
N HIS A 34 6.10 -4.21 15.68
CA HIS A 34 5.92 -5.65 15.86
C HIS A 34 7.26 -6.34 16.12
N VAL A 35 7.26 -7.55 16.68
CA VAL A 35 8.52 -8.30 16.90
C VAL A 35 8.57 -9.51 15.96
N PRO A 36 9.62 -9.64 15.11
CA PRO A 36 10.72 -8.68 14.93
C PRO A 36 10.29 -7.43 14.11
N ASP A 37 10.82 -6.26 14.48
CA ASP A 37 10.43 -4.97 13.85
C ASP A 37 11.30 -4.67 12.63
N GLN A 38 11.22 -5.54 11.61
CA GLN A 38 12.15 -5.48 10.49
C GLN A 38 11.78 -4.39 9.47
N GLY A 39 10.54 -3.91 9.46
CA GLY A 39 10.02 -3.09 8.36
C GLY A 39 9.75 -3.96 7.13
N MET A 40 9.12 -3.38 6.11
CA MET A 40 8.88 -4.07 4.84
C MET A 40 9.68 -3.42 3.72
N MET A 41 10.06 -4.17 2.69
CA MET A 41 10.66 -3.57 1.48
C MET A 41 9.63 -2.67 0.81
N ILE A 42 9.66 -1.37 1.10
CA ILE A 42 8.51 -0.47 0.90
C ILE A 42 8.25 -0.21 -0.58
N TYR A 43 9.33 -0.09 -1.35
CA TYR A 43 9.26 0.16 -2.79
C TYR A 43 8.80 -1.07 -3.59
N LEU A 44 8.86 -2.27 -3.01
CA LEU A 44 8.23 -3.47 -3.57
C LEU A 44 6.80 -3.67 -3.03
N SER A 45 6.56 -3.27 -1.79
CA SER A 45 5.29 -3.48 -1.09
C SER A 45 4.17 -2.58 -1.62
N VAL A 46 4.46 -1.30 -1.89
CA VAL A 46 3.43 -0.36 -2.39
C VAL A 46 2.91 -0.74 -3.79
N PRO A 47 3.75 -1.08 -4.78
CA PRO A 47 3.27 -1.61 -6.07
C PRO A 47 2.38 -2.85 -5.90
N LEU A 48 2.74 -3.78 -5.01
CA LEU A 48 1.93 -4.97 -4.71
C LEU A 48 0.59 -4.62 -4.08
N LEU A 49 0.54 -3.64 -3.17
CA LEU A 49 -0.72 -3.14 -2.60
C LEU A 49 -1.63 -2.58 -3.71
N LEU A 50 -1.09 -1.71 -4.57
CA LEU A 50 -1.82 -1.14 -5.70
C LEU A 50 -2.37 -2.25 -6.62
N ASP A 51 -1.51 -3.18 -7.03
CA ASP A 51 -1.93 -4.26 -7.92
C ASP A 51 -2.94 -5.21 -7.25
N SER A 52 -2.84 -5.47 -5.94
CA SER A 52 -3.80 -6.30 -5.20
C SER A 52 -5.20 -5.71 -5.14
N LEU A 53 -5.31 -4.38 -5.12
CA LEU A 53 -6.59 -3.66 -5.03
C LEU A 53 -7.30 -3.55 -6.38
N ARG A 54 -6.56 -3.58 -7.50
CA ARG A 54 -7.12 -3.37 -8.83
C ARG A 54 -8.35 -4.23 -9.16
N PRO A 55 -8.37 -5.56 -8.93
CA PRO A 55 -9.55 -6.36 -9.22
C PRO A 55 -10.76 -5.96 -8.38
N LEU A 56 -10.55 -5.46 -7.16
CA LEU A 56 -11.62 -4.97 -6.29
C LEU A 56 -12.22 -3.65 -6.80
N LEU A 57 -11.36 -2.76 -7.29
CA LEU A 57 -11.76 -1.47 -7.86
C LEU A 57 -12.52 -1.64 -9.19
N ALA A 58 -11.98 -2.47 -10.10
CA ALA A 58 -12.61 -2.83 -11.36
C ALA A 58 -13.90 -3.65 -11.21
N GLY A 59 -14.25 -4.06 -9.99
CA GLY A 59 -15.45 -4.88 -9.71
C GLY A 59 -15.32 -6.34 -10.16
N GLU A 60 -14.13 -6.78 -10.57
CA GLU A 60 -13.81 -8.15 -10.96
C GLU A 60 -13.77 -9.09 -9.73
N SER A 61 -13.44 -8.55 -8.56
CA SER A 61 -13.44 -9.26 -7.28
C SER A 61 -14.18 -8.47 -6.19
N LYS A 62 -14.73 -9.18 -5.21
CA LYS A 62 -15.31 -8.58 -4.00
C LYS A 62 -14.30 -8.46 -2.85
N THR A 63 -13.15 -9.08 -3.00
CA THR A 63 -12.12 -9.16 -1.95
C THR A 63 -10.74 -8.94 -2.54
N ALA A 64 -9.89 -8.26 -1.78
CA ALA A 64 -8.48 -8.13 -2.05
C ALA A 64 -7.70 -8.34 -0.74
N SER A 65 -6.50 -8.89 -0.85
CA SER A 65 -5.60 -9.09 0.29
C SER A 65 -4.20 -8.64 -0.11
N PHE A 66 -3.54 -7.94 0.78
CA PHE A 66 -2.18 -7.47 0.64
C PHE A 66 -1.35 -7.99 1.83
N VAL A 67 -0.14 -8.45 1.54
CA VAL A 67 0.88 -8.78 2.55
C VAL A 67 2.16 -8.03 2.18
N GLY A 68 2.74 -7.31 3.13
CA GLY A 68 3.97 -6.55 2.91
C GLY A 68 5.15 -7.47 2.58
N THR A 69 6.01 -7.03 1.66
CA THR A 69 7.21 -7.78 1.29
C THR A 69 8.19 -7.79 2.45
N ASP A 70 8.66 -8.98 2.83
CA ASP A 70 9.53 -9.19 3.99
C ASP A 70 8.86 -8.82 5.33
N SER A 71 7.52 -8.84 5.38
CA SER A 71 6.75 -8.52 6.59
C SER A 71 5.55 -9.46 6.75
N SER A 72 5.10 -9.62 8.00
CA SER A 72 3.81 -10.28 8.30
C SER A 72 2.63 -9.30 8.26
N PHE A 73 2.87 -8.01 8.01
CA PHE A 73 1.82 -7.01 7.95
C PHE A 73 0.85 -7.30 6.80
N ARG A 74 -0.44 -7.40 7.12
CA ARG A 74 -1.50 -7.78 6.18
C ARG A 74 -2.69 -6.83 6.28
N LEU A 75 -3.21 -6.46 5.11
CA LEU A 75 -4.48 -5.77 4.96
C LEU A 75 -5.44 -6.61 4.12
N ASP A 76 -6.69 -6.67 4.54
CA ASP A 76 -7.78 -7.32 3.83
C ASP A 76 -8.88 -6.30 3.54
N PHE A 77 -9.36 -6.33 2.30
CA PHE A 77 -10.37 -5.42 1.77
C PHE A 77 -11.56 -6.23 1.29
N ARG A 78 -12.76 -5.80 1.65
CA ARG A 78 -14.00 -6.47 1.24
C ARG A 78 -15.05 -5.47 0.82
N ARG A 79 -15.43 -5.51 -0.46
CA ARG A 79 -16.52 -4.74 -1.02
C ARG A 79 -17.85 -5.45 -0.83
N ASP A 80 -18.82 -4.77 -0.24
CA ASP A 80 -20.18 -5.27 -0.07
C ASP A 80 -21.04 -5.05 -1.33
N ARG A 81 -22.31 -5.46 -1.27
CA ARG A 81 -23.25 -5.29 -2.40
C ARG A 81 -23.63 -3.84 -2.68
N LYS A 82 -23.43 -2.94 -1.71
CA LYS A 82 -23.71 -1.50 -1.82
C LYS A 82 -22.49 -0.72 -2.31
N GLY A 83 -21.35 -1.39 -2.53
CA GLY A 83 -20.11 -0.75 -2.95
C GLY A 83 -19.27 -0.19 -1.81
N VAL A 84 -19.63 -0.46 -0.55
CA VAL A 84 -18.83 -0.06 0.61
C VAL A 84 -17.71 -1.05 0.81
N VAL A 85 -16.48 -0.56 0.98
CA VAL A 85 -15.31 -1.38 1.27
C VAL A 85 -15.05 -1.37 2.76
N SER A 86 -15.02 -2.56 3.37
CA SER A 86 -14.50 -2.75 4.73
C SER A 86 -13.01 -3.06 4.65
N VAL A 87 -12.21 -2.38 5.47
CA VAL A 87 -10.76 -2.58 5.58
C VAL A 87 -10.46 -3.21 6.94
N SER A 88 -9.64 -4.25 6.94
CA SER A 88 -9.22 -4.95 8.16
C SER A 88 -7.74 -5.28 8.14
N ALA A 89 -7.14 -5.34 9.34
CA ALA A 89 -5.79 -5.84 9.55
C ALA A 89 -5.82 -6.98 10.56
N ASN A 90 -5.16 -8.09 10.26
CA ASN A 90 -5.08 -9.27 11.14
C ASN A 90 -6.47 -9.73 11.68
N GLY A 91 -7.51 -9.65 10.86
CA GLY A 91 -8.87 -10.04 11.20
C GLY A 91 -9.68 -8.98 11.98
N THR A 92 -9.08 -7.87 12.39
CA THR A 92 -9.77 -6.75 13.04
C THR A 92 -10.14 -5.69 12.02
N VAL A 93 -11.42 -5.29 11.98
CA VAL A 93 -11.91 -4.22 11.11
C VAL A 93 -11.40 -2.87 11.61
N LEU A 94 -10.76 -2.11 10.73
CA LEU A 94 -10.26 -0.76 11.00
C LEU A 94 -11.29 0.31 10.64
N GLY A 95 -12.10 0.06 9.61
CA GLY A 95 -13.13 1.00 9.18
C GLY A 95 -13.79 0.59 7.87
N LYS A 96 -14.66 1.47 7.40
CA LYS A 96 -15.37 1.32 6.12
C LYS A 96 -15.31 2.62 5.35
N CYS A 97 -15.20 2.53 4.04
CA CYS A 97 -15.13 3.67 3.15
C CYS A 97 -15.80 3.36 1.81
N GLY A 98 -16.06 4.41 1.03
CA GLY A 98 -16.42 4.25 -0.39
C GLY A 98 -15.21 3.82 -1.21
N THR A 99 -15.45 3.33 -2.44
CA THR A 99 -14.36 3.01 -3.38
C THR A 99 -13.50 4.23 -3.67
N ASP A 100 -14.10 5.40 -3.90
CA ASP A 100 -13.37 6.64 -4.24
C ASP A 100 -12.48 7.10 -3.07
N GLU A 101 -13.00 7.03 -1.85
CA GLU A 101 -12.23 7.34 -0.63
C GLU A 101 -11.06 6.36 -0.44
N LEU A 102 -11.26 5.06 -0.72
CA LEU A 102 -10.17 4.08 -0.71
C LEU A 102 -9.11 4.40 -1.76
N VAL A 103 -9.53 4.76 -2.98
CA VAL A 103 -8.64 5.15 -4.07
C VAL A 103 -7.79 6.34 -3.65
N ASP A 104 -8.40 7.41 -3.14
CA ASP A 104 -7.69 8.61 -2.69
C ASP A 104 -6.73 8.29 -1.52
N ALA A 105 -7.19 7.50 -0.55
CA ALA A 105 -6.42 7.14 0.63
C ALA A 105 -5.17 6.29 0.34
N VAL A 106 -5.11 5.63 -0.83
CA VAL A 106 -3.97 4.82 -1.29
C VAL A 106 -3.15 5.56 -2.34
N LEU A 107 -3.82 6.24 -3.29
CA LEU A 107 -3.16 6.89 -4.42
C LEU A 107 -2.32 8.09 -3.98
N ALA A 108 -2.84 8.94 -3.10
CA ALA A 108 -2.12 10.11 -2.62
C ALA A 108 -0.76 9.75 -2.00
N PRO A 109 -0.67 8.87 -0.97
CA PRO A 109 0.61 8.49 -0.39
C PRO A 109 1.50 7.69 -1.35
N ALA A 110 0.93 6.91 -2.29
CA ALA A 110 1.72 6.20 -3.30
C ALA A 110 2.43 7.17 -4.27
N VAL A 111 1.76 8.24 -4.67
CA VAL A 111 2.34 9.29 -5.52
C VAL A 111 3.39 10.10 -4.76
N GLU A 112 3.19 10.35 -3.48
CA GLU A 112 4.22 10.98 -2.64
C GLU A 112 5.47 10.11 -2.54
N LEU A 113 5.31 8.80 -2.32
CA LEU A 113 6.41 7.84 -2.31
C LEU A 113 7.15 7.79 -3.66
N GLU A 114 6.43 7.83 -4.79
CA GLU A 114 7.03 7.89 -6.13
C GLU A 114 7.92 9.14 -6.30
N ARG A 115 7.48 10.29 -5.78
CA ARG A 115 8.26 11.54 -5.83
C ARG A 115 9.52 11.47 -4.96
N GLU A 116 9.44 10.82 -3.80
CA GLU A 116 10.58 10.57 -2.92
C GLU A 116 11.57 9.60 -3.59
N LEU A 117 11.07 8.52 -4.20
CA LEU A 117 11.84 7.55 -4.98
C LEU A 117 12.65 8.20 -6.10
N LEU A 118 11.98 8.99 -6.94
CA LEU A 118 12.59 9.63 -8.11
C LEU A 118 13.66 10.66 -7.74
N SER A 119 13.68 11.14 -6.50
CA SER A 119 14.68 12.10 -6.04
C SER A 119 15.90 11.47 -5.37
N HIS A 120 15.84 10.20 -4.96
CA HIS A 120 16.91 9.59 -4.14
C HIS A 120 17.49 8.28 -4.67
N LEU A 121 16.78 7.53 -5.53
CA LEU A 121 17.30 6.24 -6.01
C LEU A 121 18.32 6.37 -7.14
N PRO A 122 19.31 5.44 -7.20
CA PRO A 122 20.24 5.36 -8.32
C PRO A 122 19.51 5.08 -9.65
N ALA A 123 19.96 5.76 -10.70
CA ALA A 123 19.41 5.57 -12.05
C ALA A 123 19.61 4.12 -12.52
N GLY A 124 18.51 3.43 -12.82
CA GLY A 124 18.52 2.07 -13.36
C GLY A 124 17.79 1.01 -12.53
N GLY A 125 17.35 1.36 -11.31
CA GLY A 125 16.55 0.50 -10.44
C GLY A 125 15.24 -0.01 -11.07
N GLY A 126 14.78 -1.16 -10.60
CA GLY A 126 13.50 -1.76 -11.01
C GLY A 126 12.31 -1.12 -10.30
N ALA A 127 12.48 -0.77 -9.01
CA ALA A 127 11.37 -0.41 -8.14
C ALA A 127 10.62 0.85 -8.59
N GLY A 128 11.34 1.88 -9.08
CA GLY A 128 10.72 3.09 -9.62
C GLY A 128 9.84 2.81 -10.85
N ARG A 129 10.27 1.92 -11.75
CA ARG A 129 9.48 1.53 -12.93
C ARG A 129 8.27 0.69 -12.54
N ASP A 130 8.43 -0.22 -11.58
CA ASP A 130 7.36 -1.07 -11.08
C ASP A 130 6.28 -0.26 -10.39
N LEU A 131 6.67 0.73 -9.57
CA LEU A 131 5.73 1.66 -8.93
C LEU A 131 4.99 2.51 -9.97
N ALA A 132 5.69 3.12 -10.91
CA ALA A 132 5.08 3.94 -11.97
C ALA A 132 4.06 3.12 -12.78
N SER A 133 4.43 1.90 -13.18
CA SER A 133 3.54 0.99 -13.91
C SER A 133 2.32 0.57 -13.07
N SER A 134 2.50 0.32 -11.79
CA SER A 134 1.41 -0.06 -10.88
C SER A 134 0.46 1.10 -10.61
N LEU A 135 0.98 2.33 -10.49
CA LEU A 135 0.20 3.56 -10.37
C LEU A 135 -0.67 3.80 -11.61
N GLU A 136 -0.11 3.63 -12.82
CA GLU A 136 -0.87 3.75 -14.07
C GLU A 136 -2.02 2.74 -14.10
N ARG A 137 -1.72 1.47 -13.81
CA ARG A 137 -2.71 0.38 -13.81
C ARG A 137 -3.75 0.55 -12.72
N PHE A 138 -3.38 1.07 -11.55
CA PHE A 138 -4.30 1.39 -10.46
C PHE A 138 -5.28 2.49 -10.87
N ARG A 139 -4.77 3.61 -11.40
CA ARG A 139 -5.61 4.72 -11.88
C ARG A 139 -6.61 4.25 -12.95
N ALA A 140 -6.18 3.40 -13.88
CA ALA A 140 -7.05 2.84 -14.91
C ALA A 140 -8.17 1.95 -14.35
N ALA A 141 -7.93 1.26 -13.21
CA ALA A 141 -8.94 0.43 -12.55
C ALA A 141 -9.89 1.23 -11.64
N SER A 142 -9.55 2.48 -11.31
CA SER A 142 -10.36 3.39 -10.49
C SER A 142 -11.35 4.24 -11.27
N THR A 143 -11.45 4.03 -12.60
CA THR A 143 -12.33 4.78 -13.52
C THR A 143 -13.61 4.00 -13.80
#